data_AF-A0A256J9W0-F1
#
_entry.id   AF-A0A256J9W0-F1
#
_cell.length_a   1.000
_cell.length_b   1.000
_cell.length_c   1.000
_cell.angle_alpha   90.00
_cell.angle_beta   90.00
_cell.angle_gamma   90.00
#
_symmetry.space_group_name_H-M   'P 1'
#
loop_
_entity.id
_entity.type
_entity.pdbx_description
1 polymer ?
#
loop_
_entity_poly.entity_id
_entity_poly.type
_entity_poly.pdbx_seq_one_letter_code
_entity_poly.pdbx_strand_id
1 'polypeptide(L)'
;VESAREGGFAQAEAKALASLGAAAAERGDAEAAAGRLTAALDLGRRVEDARAVASAGDRLADLLAGNDAGPEPIDREALRAALREAPPEAVPPDSAADPAAYREIAERWRVDGDGVAASYPALG
;
A
#
# COMPACT_ATOMS: atom_id res chain seq x y z
N VAL A 1 -11.15 20.14 22.58
CA VAL A 1 -12.25 20.50 21.63
C VAL A 1 -11.68 20.92 20.28
N GLU A 2 -10.65 21.76 20.24
CA GLU A 2 -9.98 22.19 19.00
C GLU A 2 -9.31 21.04 18.24
N SER A 3 -8.45 20.24 18.89
CA SER A 3 -7.85 19.03 18.30
C SER A 3 -8.87 17.98 17.84
N ALA A 4 -10.01 17.83 18.53
CA ALA A 4 -11.09 16.94 18.09
C ALA A 4 -11.84 17.49 16.87
N ARG A 5 -11.95 18.81 16.73
CA ARG A 5 -12.50 19.46 15.53
C ARG A 5 -11.54 19.33 14.35
N GLU A 6 -10.26 19.64 14.56
CA GLU A 6 -9.21 19.49 13.54
C GLU A 6 -9.12 18.05 13.03
N GLY A 7 -9.14 17.06 13.92
CA GLY A 7 -9.18 15.65 13.54
C GLY A 7 -10.45 15.29 12.75
N GLY A 8 -11.61 15.83 13.13
CA GLY A 8 -12.86 15.65 12.39
C GLY A 8 -12.84 16.24 10.98
N PHE A 9 -12.20 17.40 10.79
CA PHE A 9 -12.03 18.01 9.47
C PHE A 9 -11.06 17.19 8.61
N ALA A 10 -9.97 16.70 9.19
CA ALA A 10 -9.00 15.87 8.47
C ALA A 10 -9.58 14.50 8.07
N GLN A 11 -10.44 13.89 8.88
CA GLN A 11 -11.21 12.69 8.50
C GLN A 11 -12.16 12.97 7.34
N ALA A 12 -12.87 14.11 7.38
CA ALA A 12 -13.75 14.52 6.29
C ALA A 12 -12.97 14.78 4.99
N GLU A 13 -11.79 15.40 5.08
CA GLU A 13 -10.90 15.65 3.96
C GLU A 13 -10.35 14.35 3.36
N ALA A 14 -9.89 13.39 4.18
CA ALA A 14 -9.41 12.10 3.70
C ALA A 14 -10.51 11.34 2.92
N LYS A 15 -11.74 11.38 3.44
CA LYS A 15 -12.89 10.79 2.76
C LYS A 15 -13.23 11.51 1.45
N ALA A 16 -13.19 12.84 1.43
CA ALA A 16 -13.44 13.62 0.23
C ALA A 16 -12.40 13.34 -0.87
N LEU A 17 -11.12 13.27 -0.50
CA LEU A 17 -10.03 12.87 -1.41
C LEU A 17 -10.27 11.48 -2.00
N ALA A 18 -10.66 10.50 -1.17
CA ALA A 18 -10.96 9.15 -1.64
C ALA A 18 -12.13 9.13 -2.64
N SER A 19 -13.20 9.88 -2.37
CA SER A 19 -14.35 10.01 -3.28
C SER A 19 -13.99 10.70 -4.59
N LEU A 20 -13.20 11.78 -4.56
CA LEU A 20 -12.74 12.47 -5.77
C LEU A 20 -11.79 11.61 -6.61
N GLY A 21 -10.94 10.82 -5.96
CA GLY A 21 -10.08 9.83 -6.62
C GLY A 21 -10.90 8.75 -7.34
N ALA A 22 -11.93 8.20 -6.67
CA ALA A 22 -12.85 7.24 -7.28
C ALA A 22 -13.55 7.84 -8.51
N ALA A 23 -14.07 9.07 -8.39
CA ALA A 23 -14.73 9.75 -9.50
C ALA A 23 -13.76 10.05 -10.66
N ALA A 24 -12.48 10.31 -10.40
CA ALA A 24 -11.47 10.45 -11.45
C ALA A 24 -11.19 9.13 -12.16
N ALA A 25 -11.12 8.01 -11.43
CA ALA A 25 -10.97 6.68 -12.00
C ALA A 25 -12.15 6.32 -12.92
N GLU A 26 -13.38 6.59 -12.49
CA GLU A 26 -14.59 6.38 -13.31
C GLU A 26 -14.58 7.20 -14.60
N ARG A 27 -13.90 8.35 -14.61
CA ARG A 27 -13.72 9.19 -15.81
C ARG A 27 -12.52 8.77 -16.67
N GLY A 28 -11.77 7.74 -16.27
CA GLY A 28 -10.56 7.29 -16.95
C GLY A 28 -9.32 8.15 -16.70
N ASP A 29 -9.38 9.09 -15.74
CA ASP A 29 -8.25 9.94 -15.36
C ASP A 29 -7.42 9.23 -14.27
N ALA A 30 -6.64 8.24 -14.71
CA ALA A 30 -5.90 7.35 -13.82
C ALA A 30 -4.84 8.08 -12.99
N GLU A 31 -4.14 9.05 -13.58
CA GLU A 31 -3.10 9.84 -12.88
C GLU A 31 -3.72 10.65 -11.75
N ALA A 32 -4.79 11.39 -12.04
CA ALA A 32 -5.44 12.22 -11.04
C ALA A 32 -6.24 11.38 -10.02
N ALA A 33 -6.66 10.17 -10.37
CA ALA A 33 -7.18 9.19 -9.42
C ALA A 33 -6.09 8.71 -8.45
N ALA A 34 -4.95 8.27 -8.98
CA ALA A 34 -3.83 7.78 -8.17
C ALA A 34 -3.31 8.85 -7.20
N GLY A 35 -3.14 10.09 -7.65
CA GLY A 35 -2.70 11.20 -6.80
C GLY A 35 -3.66 11.48 -5.63
N ARG A 36 -4.97 11.50 -5.90
CA ARG A 36 -5.98 11.78 -4.87
C ARG A 36 -6.17 10.63 -3.88
N LEU A 37 -6.12 9.38 -4.36
CA LEU A 37 -6.21 8.21 -3.48
C LEU A 37 -4.95 8.07 -2.62
N THR A 38 -3.77 8.40 -3.15
CA THR A 38 -2.52 8.43 -2.36
C THR A 38 -2.58 9.50 -1.27
N ALA A 39 -3.06 10.71 -1.60
CA ALA A 39 -3.25 11.76 -0.61
C ALA A 39 -4.26 11.36 0.49
N ALA A 40 -5.32 10.63 0.13
CA ALA A 40 -6.29 10.10 1.08
C ALA A 40 -5.66 9.05 2.02
N LEU A 41 -4.83 8.15 1.48
CA LEU A 41 -4.07 7.17 2.27
C LEU A 41 -3.15 7.85 3.28
N ASP A 42 -2.36 8.83 2.84
CA ASP A 42 -1.39 9.49 3.70
C ASP A 42 -2.07 10.31 4.80
N LEU A 43 -3.15 11.03 4.46
CA LEU A 43 -3.91 11.78 5.45
C LEU A 43 -4.61 10.83 6.43
N GLY A 44 -5.25 9.76 5.93
CA GLY A 44 -5.88 8.74 6.76
C GLY A 44 -4.92 8.09 7.74
N ARG A 45 -3.67 7.82 7.32
CA ARG A 45 -2.60 7.35 8.21
C ARG A 45 -2.24 8.37 9.29
N ARG A 46 -2.08 9.65 8.92
CA ARG A 46 -1.73 10.72 9.88
C ARG A 46 -2.79 10.93 10.96
N VAL A 47 -4.06 10.71 10.65
CA VAL A 47 -5.17 10.90 11.59
C VAL A 47 -5.75 9.59 12.14
N GLU A 48 -5.05 8.49 11.91
CA GLU A 48 -5.40 7.14 12.38
C GLU A 48 -6.82 6.69 11.95
N ASP A 49 -7.30 7.18 10.81
CA ASP A 49 -8.57 6.75 10.21
C ASP A 49 -8.36 5.50 9.36
N ALA A 50 -8.42 4.34 10.02
CA ALA A 50 -8.28 3.04 9.38
C ALA A 50 -9.30 2.80 8.25
N ARG A 51 -10.49 3.40 8.34
CA ARG A 51 -11.53 3.24 7.31
C ARG A 51 -11.16 4.01 6.06
N ALA A 52 -10.67 5.25 6.19
CA ALA A 52 -10.17 6.03 5.07
C ALA A 52 -8.98 5.32 4.40
N VAL A 53 -8.07 4.76 5.20
CA VAL A 53 -6.90 4.03 4.70
C VAL A 53 -7.31 2.80 3.89
N ALA A 54 -8.14 1.91 4.44
CA ALA A 54 -8.60 0.72 3.71
C ALA A 54 -9.33 1.10 2.41
N SER A 55 -10.26 2.06 2.51
CA SER A 55 -11.08 2.53 1.39
C SER A 55 -10.25 3.13 0.24
N ALA A 56 -9.17 3.85 0.55
CA ALA A 56 -8.28 4.41 -0.47
C ALA A 56 -7.33 3.35 -1.05
N GLY A 57 -6.87 2.41 -0.22
CA GLY A 57 -6.02 1.29 -0.62
C GLY A 57 -6.73 0.36 -1.61
N ASP A 58 -7.96 -0.07 -1.30
CA ASP A 58 -8.75 -0.94 -2.18
C ASP A 58 -8.95 -0.32 -3.56
N ARG A 59 -9.27 0.98 -3.60
CA ARG A 59 -9.48 1.71 -4.86
C ARG A 59 -8.20 1.90 -5.67
N LEU A 60 -7.05 2.06 -5.01
CA LEU A 60 -5.77 2.09 -5.70
C LEU A 60 -5.44 0.72 -6.28
N ALA A 61 -5.69 -0.36 -5.54
CA ALA A 61 -5.50 -1.70 -6.05
C ALA A 61 -6.37 -1.97 -7.28
N ASP A 62 -7.65 -1.59 -7.25
CA ASP A 62 -8.57 -1.72 -8.38
C ASP A 62 -8.11 -0.88 -9.58
N LEU A 63 -7.72 0.38 -9.35
CA LEU A 63 -7.23 1.28 -10.40
C LEU A 63 -5.98 0.73 -11.09
N LEU A 64 -5.05 0.17 -10.30
CA LEU A 64 -3.81 -0.41 -10.82
C LEU A 64 -4.05 -1.75 -11.52
N ALA A 65 -5.00 -2.56 -11.04
CA ALA A 65 -5.37 -3.82 -11.67
C ALA A 65 -6.11 -3.62 -12.99
N GLY A 66 -6.92 -2.56 -13.11
CA GLY A 66 -7.62 -2.19 -14.35
C GLY A 66 -6.74 -1.49 -15.38
N ASN A 67 -5.54 -1.04 -14.99
CA ASN A 67 -4.54 -0.53 -15.90
C ASN A 67 -3.64 -1.72 -16.27
N ASP A 68 -3.93 -2.41 -17.38
CA ASP A 68 -3.18 -3.59 -17.89
C ASP A 68 -1.67 -3.35 -18.15
N ALA A 69 -1.14 -2.19 -17.76
CA ALA A 69 0.27 -1.89 -17.63
C ALA A 69 0.83 -2.14 -16.21
N GLY A 70 0.13 -2.92 -15.37
CA GLY A 70 0.70 -3.47 -14.15
C GLY A 70 1.90 -4.38 -14.46
N PRO A 71 2.85 -4.57 -13.52
CA PRO A 71 3.87 -5.62 -13.69
C PRO A 71 3.17 -6.93 -14.01
N GLU A 72 3.76 -7.74 -14.90
CA GLU A 72 3.15 -9.00 -15.34
C GLU A 72 2.55 -9.76 -14.15
N PRO A 73 1.35 -10.36 -14.31
CA PRO A 73 0.71 -11.09 -13.24
C PRO A 73 1.71 -12.08 -12.66
N ILE A 74 1.94 -11.99 -11.34
CA ILE A 74 2.95 -12.80 -10.64
C ILE A 74 2.77 -14.26 -11.04
N ASP A 75 3.79 -14.85 -11.66
CA ASP A 75 3.81 -16.28 -11.91
C ASP A 75 3.90 -17.00 -10.55
N ARG A 76 2.74 -17.52 -10.13
CA ARG A 76 2.59 -18.18 -8.85
C ARG A 76 3.41 -19.46 -8.77
N GLU A 77 3.67 -20.13 -9.88
CA GLU A 77 4.45 -21.36 -9.86
C GLU A 77 5.94 -21.07 -9.81
N ALA A 78 6.41 -20.06 -10.55
CA ALA A 78 7.77 -19.56 -10.42
C ALA A 78 8.06 -19.06 -9.00
N LEU A 79 7.14 -18.29 -8.41
CA LEU A 79 7.26 -17.84 -7.02
C LEU A 79 7.33 -19.00 -6.03
N ARG A 80 6.50 -20.04 -6.21
CA ARG A 80 6.56 -21.24 -5.35
C ARG A 80 7.87 -22.00 -5.50
N ALA A 81 8.41 -22.09 -6.71
CA ALA A 81 9.71 -22.71 -6.95
C ALA A 81 10.83 -21.94 -6.24
N ALA A 82 10.85 -20.61 -6.40
CA ALA A 82 11.81 -19.74 -5.71
C ALA A 82 11.71 -19.85 -4.18
N LEU A 83 10.50 -19.89 -3.61
CA LEU A 83 10.31 -20.07 -2.17
C LEU A 83 10.72 -21.46 -1.65
N ARG A 84 10.68 -22.50 -2.50
CA ARG A 84 11.22 -23.83 -2.16
C ARG A 84 12.74 -23.85 -2.16
N GLU A 85 13.35 -23.14 -3.12
CA GLU A 85 14.80 -23.06 -3.26
C GLU A 85 15.45 -22.17 -2.19
N ALA A 86 14.82 -21.04 -1.88
CA ALA A 86 15.27 -20.07 -0.89
C ALA A 86 14.10 -19.64 0.00
N PRO A 87 13.71 -20.47 0.98
CA PRO A 87 12.67 -20.10 1.93
C PRO A 87 13.11 -18.87 2.75
N PRO A 88 12.20 -17.91 3.02
CA PRO A 88 12.53 -16.79 3.89
C PRO A 88 12.89 -17.31 5.29
N GLU A 89 13.82 -16.60 5.93
CA GLU A 89 14.22 -16.90 7.30
C GLU A 89 13.00 -16.86 8.23
N ALA A 90 12.76 -17.96 8.94
CA ALA A 90 11.62 -18.06 9.83
C ALA A 90 11.79 -17.09 11.01
N VAL A 91 10.73 -16.35 11.33
CA VAL A 91 10.71 -15.53 12.54
C VAL A 91 10.79 -16.47 13.75
N PRO A 92 11.78 -16.31 14.65
CA PRO A 92 11.89 -17.14 15.84
C PRO A 92 10.60 -17.08 16.66
N PRO A 93 10.16 -18.19 17.28
CA PRO A 93 8.92 -18.20 18.06
C PRO A 93 8.95 -17.20 19.22
N ASP A 94 10.13 -16.93 19.78
CA ASP A 94 10.33 -15.94 20.85
C ASP A 94 10.22 -14.49 20.35
N SER A 95 10.43 -14.27 19.04
CA SER A 95 10.28 -12.97 18.38
C SER A 95 8.86 -12.72 17.89
N ALA A 96 8.02 -13.75 17.77
CA ALA A 96 6.67 -13.66 17.23
C ALA A 96 5.70 -12.82 18.10
N ALA A 97 6.07 -12.54 19.35
CA ALA A 97 5.33 -11.67 20.26
C ALA A 97 6.06 -10.35 20.57
N ASP A 98 7.24 -10.10 19.98
CA ASP A 98 8.05 -8.90 20.22
C ASP A 98 7.81 -7.84 19.13
N PRO A 99 7.14 -6.70 19.45
CA PRO A 99 6.93 -5.62 18.51
C PRO A 99 8.22 -4.98 17.98
N ALA A 100 9.34 -5.09 18.69
CA ALA A 100 10.63 -4.60 18.22
C ALA A 100 11.20 -5.49 17.11
N ALA A 101 11.08 -6.81 17.26
CA ALA A 101 11.47 -7.76 16.22
C ALA A 101 10.67 -7.57 14.91
N TYR A 102 9.36 -7.33 15.01
CA TYR A 102 8.55 -6.99 13.82
C TYR A 102 8.98 -5.67 13.17
N ARG A 103 9.34 -4.65 13.97
CA ARG A 103 9.85 -3.39 13.44
C ARG A 103 11.18 -3.58 12.72
N GLU A 104 12.10 -4.36 13.26
CA GLU A 104 13.38 -4.65 12.61
C GLU A 104 13.19 -5.38 11.27
N ILE A 105 12.30 -6.39 11.24
CA ILE A 105 11.94 -7.08 10.00
C ILE A 105 11.33 -6.09 9.00
N ALA A 106 10.37 -5.27 9.43
CA ALA A 106 9.73 -4.28 8.55
C ALA A 106 10.74 -3.28 7.98
N GLU A 107 11.69 -2.79 8.79
CA GLU A 107 12.76 -1.89 8.33
C GLU A 107 13.71 -2.58 7.34
N ARG A 108 14.04 -3.86 7.54
CA ARG A 108 14.89 -4.64 6.61
C ARG A 108 14.30 -4.73 5.21
N TRP A 109 12.98 -4.84 5.11
CA TRP A 109 12.23 -4.93 3.85
C TRP A 109 11.66 -3.59 3.39
N ARG A 110 11.92 -2.50 4.12
CA ARG A 110 11.51 -1.16 3.75
C ARG A 110 12.35 -0.72 2.56
N VAL A 111 11.69 -0.50 1.43
CA VAL A 111 12.31 0.14 0.26
C VAL A 111 11.93 1.61 0.32
N ASP A 112 12.91 2.51 0.33
CA ASP A 112 12.66 3.94 0.20
C ASP A 112 11.96 4.20 -1.14
N GLY A 113 10.88 4.98 -1.12
CA GLY A 113 9.93 5.14 -2.23
C GLY A 113 10.49 5.70 -3.55
N ASP A 114 11.78 6.03 -3.61
CA ASP A 114 12.48 6.48 -4.82
C ASP A 114 13.16 5.34 -5.61
N GLY A 115 13.09 4.11 -5.11
CA GLY A 115 13.81 2.96 -5.65
C GLY A 115 12.93 1.80 -6.10
N VAL A 116 11.94 2.02 -6.98
CA VAL A 116 11.35 0.90 -7.74
C VAL A 116 12.31 0.49 -8.86
N ALA A 117 13.51 0.08 -8.46
CA ALA A 117 14.39 -0.78 -9.22
C ALA A 117 14.69 -1.99 -8.33
N ALA A 118 13.63 -2.68 -7.89
CA ALA A 118 13.80 -4.05 -7.49
C ALA A 118 14.26 -4.79 -8.74
N SER A 119 15.57 -5.04 -8.85
CA SER A 119 16.11 -6.04 -9.77
C SER A 119 15.60 -7.39 -9.32
N TYR A 120 14.37 -7.71 -9.72
CA TYR A 120 13.96 -9.10 -9.81
C TYR A 120 14.90 -9.75 -10.82
N PRO A 121 15.54 -10.88 -10.48
CA PRO A 121 16.32 -11.61 -11.47
C PRO A 121 15.41 -11.90 -12.66
N ALA A 122 15.88 -11.57 -13.86
CA ALA A 122 15.18 -11.96 -15.08
C ALA A 122 15.11 -13.49 -15.09
N LEU A 123 13.92 -14.03 -14.86
CA LEU A 123 13.65 -15.44 -15.03
C LEU A 123 13.45 -15.66 -16.53
N GLY A 124 14.47 -16.23 -17.17
CA GLY A 124 14.40 -16.69 -18.56
C GLY A 124 13.64 -17.99 -18.72
#